data_AF-A0A5C1QJD4-F1
#
_entry.id   AF-A0A5C1QJD4-F1
#
_cell.length_a   1.000
_cell.length_b   1.000
_cell.length_c   1.000
_cell.angle_alpha   90.00
_cell.angle_beta   90.00
_cell.angle_gamma   90.00
#
_symmetry.space_group_name_H-M   'P 1'
#
loop_
_entity.id
_entity.type
_entity.pdbx_description
1 polymer ?
#
loop_
_entity_poly.entity_id
_entity_poly.type
_entity_poly.pdbx_seq_one_letter_code
_entity_poly.pdbx_strand_id
1 'polypeptide(L)'
;MNRILFISFILLIFLIPLSAQEKEGSGQDLSALDLYQSGDYQNAATRFLEDARGTSGDSQADLYYNGARSYHQDYLENQNADSLDKAVSGYYRVLDMNPDMKEAQINLELLRLEQEKLQNEKDQQNSGQQGEQQGDQQQDSQGNSQGNEDSKAGESDLNDLAEQQQKLSESDQDGKSQSRQEELADKTEQALENEQDPQVKEDLNQALEHQQQALEQMKREEYQDAQKSQQAAAEALKRAASGTEEEALSEDLQSLLNQEQKRKEQTDSKEIIRVEKDW
;
A
#
# COMPACT_ATOMS: atom_id res chain seq x y z
N MET A 1 72.53 -32.99 -15.03
CA MET A 1 73.48 -31.95 -14.59
C MET A 1 73.32 -30.75 -15.51
N ASN A 2 72.85 -29.61 -14.98
CA ASN A 2 73.32 -28.25 -15.30
C ASN A 2 72.44 -27.22 -14.57
N ARG A 3 73.13 -26.34 -13.82
CA ARG A 3 72.60 -25.14 -13.16
C ARG A 3 72.62 -23.99 -14.16
N ILE A 4 71.59 -23.13 -14.17
CA ILE A 4 71.74 -21.74 -14.63
C ILE A 4 70.99 -20.81 -13.66
N LEU A 5 71.78 -19.91 -13.07
CA LEU A 5 71.39 -18.72 -12.29
C LEU A 5 70.46 -17.81 -13.10
N PHE A 6 69.44 -17.24 -12.45
CA PHE A 6 68.95 -15.90 -12.82
C PHE A 6 68.65 -15.09 -11.55
N ILE A 7 69.48 -14.07 -11.35
CA ILE A 7 69.24 -12.93 -10.47
C ILE A 7 68.54 -11.88 -11.35
N SER A 8 67.41 -11.31 -10.94
CA SER A 8 67.08 -9.91 -11.24
C SER A 8 65.86 -9.38 -10.50
N PHE A 9 66.14 -8.33 -9.72
CA PHE A 9 65.37 -7.09 -9.55
C PHE A 9 63.91 -7.17 -9.11
N ILE A 10 63.70 -7.09 -7.80
CA ILE A 10 62.45 -6.64 -7.18
C ILE A 10 62.41 -5.11 -7.28
N LEU A 11 61.59 -4.58 -8.20
CA LEU A 11 61.23 -3.18 -8.25
C LEU A 11 60.01 -2.97 -7.34
N LEU A 12 60.25 -2.51 -6.12
CA LEU A 12 59.20 -2.26 -5.13
C LEU A 12 58.67 -0.83 -5.32
N ILE A 13 57.59 -0.70 -6.09
CA ILE A 13 56.86 0.57 -6.27
C ILE A 13 56.04 0.79 -5.00
N PHE A 14 56.42 1.80 -4.21
CA PHE A 14 55.59 2.32 -3.13
C PHE A 14 54.37 3.04 -3.74
N LEU A 15 53.21 2.37 -3.72
CA LEU A 15 51.90 3.00 -3.88
C LEU A 15 51.65 3.88 -2.66
N ILE A 16 51.89 5.19 -2.81
CA ILE A 16 51.37 6.18 -1.87
C ILE A 16 49.87 6.28 -2.14
N PRO A 17 48.97 6.00 -1.16
CA PRO A 17 47.56 6.28 -1.33
C PRO A 17 47.40 7.78 -1.50
N LEU A 18 47.02 8.17 -2.72
CA LEU A 18 46.60 9.52 -3.04
C LEU A 18 45.37 9.80 -2.17
N SER A 19 45.59 10.52 -1.08
CA SER A 19 44.50 11.01 -0.24
C SER A 19 43.71 11.97 -1.11
N ALA A 20 42.51 11.56 -1.52
CA ALA A 20 41.57 12.45 -2.17
C ALA A 20 41.26 13.58 -1.17
N GLN A 21 41.85 14.76 -1.40
CA GLN A 21 41.30 15.97 -0.82
C GLN A 21 39.93 16.15 -1.49
N GLU A 22 38.88 15.88 -0.71
CA GLU A 22 37.54 16.34 -1.04
C GLU A 22 37.63 17.84 -1.32
N LYS A 23 37.34 18.17 -2.57
CA LYS A 23 37.25 19.52 -3.05
C LYS A 23 36.01 20.09 -2.36
N GLU A 24 36.22 20.85 -1.28
CA GLU A 24 35.23 21.80 -0.75
C GLU A 24 34.94 22.83 -1.85
N GLY A 25 34.15 22.40 -2.84
CA GLY A 25 33.44 23.32 -3.70
C GLY A 25 32.53 24.12 -2.79
N SER A 26 32.47 25.43 -3.03
CA SER A 26 31.51 26.33 -2.40
C SER A 26 30.10 25.81 -2.63
N GLY A 27 29.66 24.88 -1.77
CA GLY A 27 28.37 24.23 -1.83
C GLY A 27 27.36 25.32 -1.58
N GLN A 28 26.67 25.75 -2.64
CA GLN A 28 25.43 26.44 -2.44
C GLN A 28 24.56 25.48 -1.66
N ASP A 29 24.30 25.84 -0.41
CA ASP A 29 23.46 25.09 0.52
C ASP A 29 22.09 24.97 -0.16
N LEU A 30 21.82 23.84 -0.80
CA LEU A 30 20.58 23.62 -1.53
C LEU A 30 19.42 23.66 -0.55
N SER A 31 18.35 24.34 -0.91
CA SER A 31 17.16 24.34 -0.07
C SER A 31 16.52 22.96 -0.06
N ALA A 32 15.76 22.64 0.99
CA ALA A 32 14.98 21.40 1.06
C ALA A 32 14.05 21.23 -0.17
N LEU A 33 13.53 22.35 -0.69
CA LEU A 33 12.67 22.35 -1.88
C LEU A 33 13.46 22.03 -3.16
N ASP A 34 14.67 22.57 -3.31
CA ASP A 34 15.52 22.25 -4.47
C ASP A 34 15.86 20.76 -4.49
N LEU A 35 16.21 20.20 -3.33
CA LEU A 35 16.49 18.78 -3.16
C LEU A 35 15.26 17.93 -3.52
N TYR A 36 14.07 18.30 -3.01
CA TYR A 36 12.82 17.62 -3.32
C TYR A 36 12.53 17.64 -4.83
N GLN A 37 12.69 18.80 -5.48
CA GLN A 37 12.43 18.95 -6.90
C GLN A 37 13.42 18.18 -7.78
N SER A 38 14.64 17.95 -7.29
CA SER A 38 15.63 17.12 -7.97
C SER A 38 15.45 15.61 -7.75
N GLY A 39 14.44 15.19 -6.97
CA GLY A 39 14.22 13.79 -6.60
C GLY A 39 15.12 13.29 -5.46
N ASP A 40 15.89 14.17 -4.83
CA ASP A 40 16.74 13.83 -3.69
C ASP A 40 15.94 13.93 -2.38
N TYR A 41 14.96 13.05 -2.26
CA TYR A 41 13.96 13.14 -1.21
C TYR A 41 14.51 12.86 0.19
N GLN A 42 15.54 12.04 0.33
CA GLN A 42 16.14 11.77 1.64
C GLN A 42 16.86 12.99 2.20
N ASN A 43 17.62 13.70 1.35
CA ASN A 43 18.28 14.94 1.76
C ASN A 43 17.25 16.07 1.94
N ALA A 44 16.22 16.14 1.10
CA ALA A 44 15.10 17.05 1.29
C ALA A 44 14.42 16.85 2.66
N ALA A 45 14.08 15.60 3.00
CA ALA A 45 13.47 15.25 4.28
C ALA A 45 14.35 15.67 5.46
N THR A 46 15.65 15.35 5.38
CA THR A 46 16.62 15.69 6.42
C THR A 46 16.68 17.20 6.63
N ARG A 47 16.74 17.98 5.55
CA ARG A 47 16.80 19.44 5.64
C ARG A 47 15.51 20.05 6.20
N PHE A 48 14.34 19.57 5.79
CA PHE A 48 13.06 19.99 6.39
C PHE A 48 13.03 19.71 7.90
N LEU A 49 13.51 18.55 8.34
CA LEU A 49 13.53 18.17 9.76
C LEU A 49 14.58 18.96 10.57
N GLU A 50 15.69 19.34 9.96
CA GLU A 50 16.66 20.24 10.58
C GLU A 50 16.08 21.64 10.79
N ASP A 51 15.45 22.20 9.77
CA ASP A 51 14.78 23.51 9.84
C ASP A 51 13.64 23.50 10.87
N ALA A 52 12.93 22.37 11.02
CA ALA A 52 11.87 22.19 12.00
C ALA A 52 12.35 22.31 13.46
N ARG A 53 13.61 21.99 13.77
CA ARG A 53 14.16 22.08 15.14
C ARG A 53 14.27 23.51 15.65
N GLY A 54 14.43 24.48 14.75
CA GLY A 54 14.50 25.91 15.08
C GLY A 54 13.16 26.63 15.00
N THR A 55 12.09 25.93 14.63
CA THR A 55 10.78 26.50 14.34
C THR A 55 9.76 26.01 15.38
N SER A 56 8.68 26.76 15.60
CA SER A 56 7.63 26.43 16.57
C SER A 56 6.24 26.67 16.00
N GLY A 57 5.23 25.99 16.55
CA GLY A 57 3.83 26.16 16.17
C GLY A 57 3.53 25.59 14.78
N ASP A 58 2.58 26.19 14.07
CA ASP A 58 2.08 25.66 12.79
C ASP A 58 3.19 25.51 11.74
N SER A 59 4.13 26.46 11.68
CA SER A 59 5.27 26.37 10.76
C SER A 59 6.20 25.18 11.07
N GLN A 60 6.24 24.70 12.32
CA GLN A 60 6.96 23.48 12.66
C GLN A 60 6.22 22.26 12.11
N ALA A 61 4.89 22.21 12.24
CA ALA A 61 4.05 21.15 11.68
C ALA A 61 4.20 21.06 10.15
N ASP A 62 4.20 22.19 9.44
CA ASP A 62 4.42 22.24 7.98
C ASP A 62 5.77 21.64 7.56
N LEU A 63 6.84 21.92 8.31
CA LEU A 63 8.17 21.38 8.03
C LEU A 63 8.24 19.88 8.29
N TYR A 64 7.63 19.39 9.39
CA TYR A 64 7.50 17.95 9.62
C TYR A 64 6.67 17.26 8.54
N TYR A 65 5.59 17.90 8.08
CA TYR A 65 4.75 17.39 7.00
C TYR A 65 5.54 17.25 5.70
N ASN A 66 6.30 18.28 5.32
CA ASN A 66 7.14 18.23 4.13
C ASN A 66 8.25 17.17 4.26
N GLY A 67 8.82 16.98 5.45
CA GLY A 67 9.78 15.90 5.72
C GLY A 67 9.16 14.51 5.56
N ALA A 68 7.98 14.28 6.15
CA ALA A 68 7.23 13.03 6.04
C ALA A 68 6.85 12.72 4.59
N ARG A 69 6.37 13.73 3.86
CA ARG A 69 6.04 13.63 2.43
C ARG A 69 7.25 13.29 1.57
N SER A 70 8.40 13.88 1.87
CA SER A 70 9.66 13.55 1.19
C SER A 70 10.02 12.07 1.39
N TYR A 71 9.94 11.55 2.61
CA TYR A 71 10.14 10.12 2.85
C TYR A 71 9.10 9.23 2.15
N HIS A 72 7.84 9.64 2.11
CA HIS A 72 6.81 8.92 1.36
C HIS A 72 7.19 8.83 -0.12
N GLN A 73 7.67 9.93 -0.70
CA GLN A 73 8.07 9.94 -2.10
C GLN A 73 9.32 9.10 -2.38
N ASP A 74 10.29 9.10 -1.47
CA ASP A 74 11.45 8.19 -1.52
C ASP A 74 11.00 6.72 -1.52
N TYR A 75 10.03 6.37 -0.67
CA TYR A 75 9.45 5.04 -0.66
C TYR A 75 8.81 4.70 -2.02
N LEU A 76 7.99 5.60 -2.58
CA LEU A 76 7.30 5.33 -3.84
C LEU A 76 8.27 5.08 -4.99
N GLU A 77 9.35 5.85 -5.08
CA GLU A 77 10.33 5.73 -6.18
C GLU A 77 11.35 4.61 -5.96
N ASN A 78 11.83 4.44 -4.73
CA ASN A 78 12.96 3.54 -4.44
C ASN A 78 12.53 2.25 -3.71
N GLN A 79 11.25 2.11 -3.36
CA GLN A 79 10.71 0.98 -2.56
C GLN A 79 11.48 0.77 -1.26
N ASN A 80 11.95 1.88 -0.66
CA ASN A 80 12.76 1.86 0.54
C ASN A 80 11.86 1.79 1.79
N ALA A 81 11.80 0.61 2.42
CA ALA A 81 11.01 0.37 3.61
C ALA A 81 11.36 1.31 4.79
N ASP A 82 12.64 1.67 4.96
CA ASP A 82 13.04 2.60 6.02
C ASP A 82 12.41 3.99 5.83
N SER A 83 12.18 4.40 4.58
CA SER A 83 11.53 5.66 4.26
C SER A 83 10.03 5.59 4.49
N LEU A 84 9.40 4.43 4.25
CA LEU A 84 8.00 4.19 4.59
C LEU A 84 7.76 4.40 6.09
N ASP A 85 8.57 3.77 6.93
CA ASP A 85 8.46 3.86 8.39
C ASP A 85 8.68 5.30 8.91
N LYS A 86 9.63 6.02 8.30
CA LYS A 86 9.89 7.43 8.61
C LYS A 86 8.76 8.34 8.16
N ALA A 87 8.12 8.06 7.03
CA ALA A 87 6.96 8.81 6.55
C ALA A 87 5.79 8.67 7.53
N VAL A 88 5.45 7.43 7.93
CA VAL A 88 4.40 7.15 8.91
C VAL A 88 4.68 7.88 10.22
N SER A 89 5.89 7.73 10.77
CA SER A 89 6.29 8.41 12.01
C SER A 89 6.22 9.94 11.88
N GLY A 90 6.60 10.47 10.72
CA GLY A 90 6.54 11.90 10.41
C GLY A 90 5.11 12.43 10.38
N TYR A 91 4.17 11.73 9.74
CA TYR A 91 2.76 12.14 9.69
C TYR A 91 2.10 12.07 11.07
N TYR A 92 2.37 11.04 11.87
CA TYR A 92 1.92 11.04 13.28
C TYR A 92 2.45 12.24 14.04
N ARG A 93 3.72 12.59 13.85
CA ARG A 93 4.32 13.76 14.51
C ARG A 93 3.65 15.07 14.08
N VAL A 94 3.22 15.19 12.83
CA VAL A 94 2.44 16.32 12.34
C VAL A 94 1.10 16.40 13.06
N LEU A 95 0.36 15.28 13.15
CA LEU A 95 -0.95 15.22 13.80
C LEU A 95 -0.88 15.46 15.31
N ASP A 96 0.21 15.10 15.98
CA ASP A 96 0.45 15.47 17.37
C ASP A 96 0.51 16.99 17.59
N MET A 97 0.98 17.75 16.58
CA MET A 97 1.12 19.21 16.66
C MET A 97 -0.11 19.92 16.10
N ASN A 98 -0.67 19.41 15.01
CA ASN A 98 -1.86 19.92 14.35
C ASN A 98 -2.80 18.75 13.99
N PRO A 99 -3.69 18.36 14.93
CA PRO A 99 -4.62 17.25 14.73
C PRO A 99 -5.57 17.43 13.54
N ASP A 100 -5.84 18.69 13.16
CA ASP A 100 -6.77 19.05 12.10
C ASP A 100 -6.10 19.12 10.72
N MET A 101 -4.80 18.79 10.61
CA MET A 101 -4.10 18.76 9.32
C MET A 101 -4.56 17.57 8.49
N LYS A 102 -5.65 17.77 7.74
CA LYS A 102 -6.28 16.74 6.90
C LYS A 102 -5.27 16.02 6.05
N GLU A 103 -4.42 16.73 5.32
CA GLU A 103 -3.43 16.15 4.40
C GLU A 103 -2.53 15.10 5.05
N ALA A 104 -2.17 15.28 6.32
CA ALA A 104 -1.39 14.29 7.07
C ALA A 104 -2.20 13.03 7.39
N GLN A 105 -3.50 13.16 7.73
CA GLN A 105 -4.41 12.04 7.91
C GLN A 105 -4.58 11.25 6.60
N ILE A 106 -4.78 11.96 5.48
CA ILE A 106 -4.92 11.35 4.14
C ILE A 106 -3.69 10.52 3.80
N ASN A 107 -2.50 11.12 3.93
CA ASN A 107 -1.27 10.44 3.55
C ASN A 107 -0.94 9.26 4.47
N LEU A 108 -1.36 9.31 5.73
CA LEU A 108 -1.20 8.19 6.66
C LEU A 108 -2.07 7.00 6.28
N GLU A 109 -3.32 7.25 5.84
CA GLU A 109 -4.19 6.17 5.34
C GLU A 109 -3.66 5.56 4.05
N LEU A 110 -3.15 6.39 3.14
CA LEU A 110 -2.47 5.93 1.92
C LEU A 110 -1.28 5.00 2.23
N LEU A 111 -0.45 5.37 3.21
CA LEU A 111 0.68 4.56 3.65
C LEU A 111 0.23 3.23 4.28
N ARG A 112 -0.91 3.22 4.98
CA ARG A 112 -1.49 2.01 5.59
C ARG A 112 -1.87 0.99 4.52
N LEU A 113 -2.59 1.43 3.48
CA LEU A 113 -2.98 0.59 2.34
C LEU A 113 -1.76 0.01 1.62
N GLU A 114 -0.72 0.81 1.48
CA GLU A 114 0.52 0.40 0.82
C GLU A 114 1.31 -0.63 1.67
N GLN A 115 1.36 -0.46 3.00
CA GLN A 115 1.94 -1.44 3.92
C GLN A 115 1.20 -2.78 3.87
N GLU A 116 -0.13 -2.76 3.80
CA GLU A 116 -0.96 -3.95 3.67
C GLU A 116 -0.64 -4.70 2.37
N LYS A 117 -0.55 -3.98 1.26
CA LYS A 117 -0.19 -4.54 -0.04
C LYS A 117 1.18 -5.22 0.01
N LEU A 118 2.21 -4.56 0.55
CA LEU A 118 3.55 -5.14 0.70
C LEU A 118 3.56 -6.40 1.57
N GLN A 119 2.76 -6.41 2.64
CA GLN A 119 2.66 -7.57 3.51
C GLN A 119 2.03 -8.75 2.77
N ASN A 120 0.98 -8.49 1.98
CA ASN A 120 0.34 -9.51 1.15
C ASN A 120 1.29 -10.06 0.08
N GLU A 121 2.10 -9.23 -0.58
CA GLU A 121 3.11 -9.67 -1.54
C GLU A 121 4.21 -10.54 -0.91
N LYS A 122 4.68 -10.20 0.31
CA LYS A 122 5.66 -10.99 1.04
C LYS A 122 5.12 -12.35 1.48
N ASP A 123 3.85 -12.37 1.90
CA ASP A 123 3.19 -13.59 2.32
C ASP A 123 3.01 -14.56 1.14
N GLN A 124 2.67 -14.04 -0.05
CA GLN A 124 2.61 -14.82 -1.30
C GLN A 124 3.98 -15.38 -1.74
N GLN A 125 5.09 -14.67 -1.48
CA GLN A 125 6.43 -15.17 -1.81
C GLN A 125 6.91 -16.28 -0.86
N ASN A 126 6.44 -16.30 0.39
CA ASN A 126 6.84 -17.29 1.38
C ASN A 126 6.01 -18.60 1.34
N SER A 127 4.79 -18.58 0.80
CA SER A 127 3.90 -19.75 0.70
C SER A 127 4.24 -20.70 -0.46
N GLY A 128 5.09 -20.30 -1.43
CA GLY A 128 5.52 -21.13 -2.56
C GLY A 128 6.50 -22.28 -2.24
N GLN A 129 6.87 -22.53 -0.97
CA GLN A 129 7.88 -23.55 -0.60
C GLN A 129 7.38 -24.69 0.30
N GLN A 130 6.13 -24.73 0.75
CA GLN A 130 5.66 -25.81 1.64
C GLN A 130 4.23 -26.23 1.31
N GLY A 131 4.03 -27.46 0.81
CA GLY A 131 2.68 -28.03 0.81
C GLY A 131 2.36 -29.23 -0.07
N GLU A 132 3.19 -30.28 -0.15
CA GLU A 132 2.69 -31.63 -0.49
C GLU A 132 2.54 -32.44 0.80
N GLN A 133 1.29 -32.70 1.25
CA GLN A 133 0.79 -34.02 1.69
C GLN A 133 -0.49 -33.96 2.55
N GLN A 134 -1.53 -34.69 2.05
CA GLN A 134 -2.56 -35.48 2.76
C GLN A 134 -3.55 -34.73 3.68
N GLY A 135 -4.85 -35.01 3.71
CA GLY A 135 -5.70 -36.06 3.13
C GLY A 135 -7.10 -36.01 3.76
N ASP A 136 -8.07 -36.57 3.05
CA ASP A 136 -9.54 -36.54 3.22
C ASP A 136 -10.14 -36.75 4.63
N GLN A 137 -11.26 -36.04 4.91
CA GLN A 137 -12.52 -36.67 5.36
C GLN A 137 -13.75 -35.71 5.27
N GLN A 138 -14.73 -36.12 4.48
CA GLN A 138 -16.03 -35.46 4.24
C GLN A 138 -16.99 -35.55 5.44
N GLN A 139 -17.79 -34.49 5.65
CA GLN A 139 -19.17 -34.65 6.14
C GLN A 139 -20.13 -33.58 5.60
N ASP A 140 -21.26 -34.04 5.09
CA ASP A 140 -22.36 -33.27 4.50
C ASP A 140 -23.18 -32.50 5.54
N SER A 141 -23.71 -31.34 5.13
CA SER A 141 -24.96 -30.78 5.65
C SER A 141 -25.50 -29.75 4.67
N GLN A 142 -26.63 -30.10 4.05
CA GLN A 142 -27.49 -29.23 3.24
C GLN A 142 -28.28 -28.29 4.15
N GLY A 143 -28.36 -27.01 3.77
CA GLY A 143 -29.26 -26.02 4.34
C GLY A 143 -29.90 -25.20 3.23
N ASN A 144 -31.12 -25.59 2.86
CA ASN A 144 -32.01 -24.94 1.91
C ASN A 144 -32.68 -23.71 2.57
N SER A 145 -32.74 -22.56 1.90
CA SER A 145 -33.79 -21.57 2.16
C SER A 145 -34.03 -20.65 0.97
N GLN A 146 -35.21 -20.83 0.36
CA GLN A 146 -35.86 -19.88 -0.55
C GLN A 146 -36.47 -18.73 0.26
N GLY A 147 -36.34 -17.50 -0.25
CA GLY A 147 -37.12 -16.35 0.20
C GLY A 147 -37.10 -15.25 -0.85
N ASN A 148 -38.21 -15.13 -1.59
CA ASN A 148 -38.55 -14.02 -2.46
C ASN A 148 -39.10 -12.89 -1.57
N GLU A 149 -38.56 -11.68 -1.61
CA GLU A 149 -39.27 -10.45 -1.23
C GLU A 149 -38.58 -9.22 -1.83
N ASP A 150 -39.29 -8.56 -2.77
CA ASP A 150 -39.01 -7.21 -3.24
C ASP A 150 -38.97 -6.26 -2.04
N SER A 151 -37.78 -5.81 -1.63
CA SER A 151 -37.58 -4.70 -0.69
C SER A 151 -36.18 -4.16 -0.90
N LYS A 152 -36.05 -2.83 -0.87
CA LYS A 152 -34.75 -2.13 -0.81
C LYS A 152 -33.84 -2.89 0.15
N ALA A 153 -32.64 -3.26 -0.30
CA ALA A 153 -31.62 -3.84 0.57
C ALA A 153 -31.47 -2.90 1.76
N GLY A 154 -32.03 -3.31 2.89
CA GLY A 154 -32.00 -2.51 4.10
C GLY A 154 -30.58 -2.54 4.64
N GLU A 155 -30.22 -1.54 5.43
CA GLU A 155 -29.02 -1.52 6.28
C GLU A 155 -28.85 -2.84 7.08
N SER A 156 -29.97 -3.53 7.36
CA SER A 156 -30.01 -4.88 7.93
C SER A 156 -29.41 -5.97 7.02
N ASP A 157 -29.66 -5.91 5.71
CA ASP A 157 -29.24 -6.94 4.76
C ASP A 157 -27.73 -6.86 4.49
N LEU A 158 -27.16 -5.66 4.48
CA LEU A 158 -25.71 -5.45 4.33
C LEU A 158 -24.93 -5.87 5.58
N ASN A 159 -25.47 -5.61 6.77
CA ASN A 159 -24.87 -6.12 8.01
C ASN A 159 -24.88 -7.65 8.07
N ASP A 160 -25.97 -8.28 7.63
CA ASP A 160 -26.07 -9.74 7.56
C ASP A 160 -25.10 -10.32 6.52
N LEU A 161 -24.89 -9.63 5.38
CA LEU A 161 -23.89 -9.97 4.37
C LEU A 161 -22.47 -9.88 4.94
N ALA A 162 -22.15 -8.79 5.63
CA ALA A 162 -20.86 -8.60 6.28
C ALA A 162 -20.56 -9.69 7.32
N GLU A 163 -21.55 -10.04 8.15
CA GLU A 163 -21.38 -11.08 9.17
C GLU A 163 -21.22 -12.46 8.53
N GLN A 164 -21.96 -12.77 7.47
CA GLN A 164 -21.80 -14.03 6.72
C GLN A 164 -20.42 -14.10 6.05
N GLN A 165 -19.95 -13.00 5.48
CA GLN A 165 -18.63 -12.91 4.86
C GLN A 165 -17.51 -13.09 5.90
N GLN A 166 -17.66 -12.47 7.08
CA GLN A 166 -16.72 -12.64 8.19
C GLN A 166 -16.71 -14.08 8.71
N LYS A 167 -17.88 -14.69 8.94
CA LYS A 167 -17.99 -16.10 9.36
C LYS A 167 -17.36 -17.05 8.36
N LEU A 168 -17.49 -16.75 7.06
CA LEU A 168 -16.85 -17.53 6.01
C LEU A 168 -15.32 -17.41 6.08
N SER A 169 -14.80 -16.22 6.37
CA SER A 169 -13.36 -16.03 6.61
C SER A 169 -12.86 -16.80 7.83
N GLU A 170 -13.67 -16.99 8.87
CA GLU A 170 -13.27 -17.72 10.08
C GLU A 170 -13.43 -19.25 9.93
N SER A 171 -14.07 -19.72 8.85
CA SER A 171 -14.31 -21.14 8.59
C SER A 171 -13.11 -21.79 7.89
N ASP A 172 -12.92 -23.07 8.17
CA ASP A 172 -12.05 -23.93 7.36
C ASP A 172 -12.54 -23.90 5.90
N GLN A 173 -11.63 -23.59 4.98
CA GLN A 173 -11.94 -23.45 3.56
C GLN A 173 -12.14 -24.83 2.93
N ASP A 174 -13.38 -25.17 2.64
CA ASP A 174 -13.78 -26.40 1.96
C ASP A 174 -14.46 -26.10 0.61
N GLY A 175 -14.76 -27.14 -0.17
CA GLY A 175 -15.50 -26.96 -1.44
C GLY A 175 -16.85 -26.27 -1.28
N LYS A 176 -17.45 -26.29 -0.08
CA LYS A 176 -18.70 -25.55 0.22
C LYS A 176 -18.43 -24.06 0.49
N SER A 177 -17.19 -23.68 0.78
CA SER A 177 -16.79 -22.30 1.00
C SER A 177 -16.75 -21.52 -0.31
N GLN A 178 -16.34 -22.16 -1.40
CA GLN A 178 -16.45 -21.59 -2.76
C GLN A 178 -17.91 -21.29 -3.13
N SER A 179 -18.82 -22.26 -2.98
CA SER A 179 -20.24 -22.03 -3.29
C SER A 179 -20.87 -20.96 -2.41
N ARG A 180 -20.51 -20.92 -1.12
CA ARG A 180 -20.97 -19.86 -0.21
C ARG A 180 -20.42 -18.49 -0.60
N GLN A 181 -19.18 -18.43 -1.08
CA GLN A 181 -18.58 -17.19 -1.57
C GLN A 181 -19.24 -16.72 -2.87
N GLU A 182 -19.54 -17.63 -3.81
CA GLU A 182 -20.30 -17.29 -5.03
C GLU A 182 -21.68 -16.75 -4.67
N GLU A 183 -22.38 -17.39 -3.73
CA GLU A 183 -23.68 -16.92 -3.25
C GLU A 183 -23.60 -15.53 -2.59
N LEU A 184 -22.56 -15.27 -1.80
CA LEU A 184 -22.34 -13.95 -1.20
C LEU A 184 -22.03 -12.88 -2.26
N ALA A 185 -21.26 -13.22 -3.29
CA ALA A 185 -20.98 -12.33 -4.41
C ALA A 185 -22.27 -11.99 -5.18
N ASP A 186 -23.09 -12.98 -5.51
CA ASP A 186 -24.37 -12.76 -6.20
C ASP A 186 -25.31 -11.85 -5.40
N LYS A 187 -25.38 -12.04 -4.07
CA LYS A 187 -26.17 -11.16 -3.19
C LYS A 187 -25.61 -9.75 -3.11
N THR A 188 -24.28 -9.61 -3.10
CA THR A 188 -23.61 -8.29 -3.10
C THR A 188 -23.86 -7.56 -4.43
N GLU A 189 -23.85 -8.27 -5.56
CA GLU A 189 -24.20 -7.72 -6.87
C GLU A 189 -25.66 -7.27 -6.93
N GLN A 190 -26.59 -8.06 -6.39
CA GLN A 190 -28.00 -7.65 -6.28
C GLN A 190 -28.21 -6.42 -5.38
N ALA A 191 -27.45 -6.32 -4.29
CA ALA A 191 -27.48 -5.12 -3.44
C ALA A 191 -26.95 -3.89 -4.22
N LEU A 192 -25.86 -4.05 -4.96
CA LEU A 192 -25.27 -3.00 -5.78
C LEU A 192 -26.21 -2.48 -6.88
N GLU A 193 -26.96 -3.36 -7.55
CA GLU A 193 -27.92 -2.98 -8.60
C GLU A 193 -29.03 -2.06 -8.08
N ASN A 194 -29.45 -2.27 -6.83
CA ASN A 194 -30.56 -1.56 -6.21
C ASN A 194 -30.12 -0.33 -5.40
N GLU A 195 -28.83 -0.21 -5.10
CA GLU A 195 -28.27 0.92 -4.37
C GLU A 195 -28.33 2.21 -5.22
N GLN A 196 -28.50 3.35 -4.57
CA GLN A 196 -28.50 4.67 -5.20
C GLN A 196 -27.42 5.59 -4.63
N ASP A 197 -26.97 5.34 -3.39
CA ASP A 197 -25.90 6.10 -2.77
C ASP A 197 -24.54 5.78 -3.45
N PRO A 198 -23.86 6.78 -4.05
CA PRO A 198 -22.58 6.55 -4.74
C PRO A 198 -21.47 5.98 -3.85
N GLN A 199 -21.44 6.34 -2.56
CA GLN A 199 -20.41 5.86 -1.64
C GLN A 199 -20.67 4.40 -1.28
N VAL A 200 -21.92 4.06 -0.96
CA VAL A 200 -22.30 2.67 -0.70
C VAL A 200 -22.06 1.80 -1.93
N LYS A 201 -22.29 2.33 -3.15
CA LYS A 201 -21.92 1.62 -4.40
C LYS A 201 -20.43 1.33 -4.52
N GLU A 202 -19.59 2.29 -4.16
CA GLU A 202 -18.14 2.10 -4.20
C GLU A 202 -17.70 1.02 -3.21
N ASP A 203 -18.18 1.08 -1.97
CA ASP A 203 -17.89 0.05 -0.96
C ASP A 203 -18.42 -1.34 -1.38
N LEU A 204 -19.59 -1.42 -2.03
CA LEU A 204 -20.13 -2.67 -2.59
C LEU A 204 -19.29 -3.18 -3.79
N ASN A 205 -18.79 -2.29 -4.65
CA ASN A 205 -17.86 -2.68 -5.73
C ASN A 205 -16.55 -3.25 -5.18
N GLN A 206 -15.99 -2.62 -4.15
CA GLN A 206 -14.78 -3.10 -3.48
C GLN A 206 -15.02 -4.46 -2.81
N ALA A 207 -16.17 -4.63 -2.15
CA ALA A 207 -16.56 -5.91 -1.60
C ALA A 207 -16.63 -7.01 -2.69
N LEU A 208 -17.24 -6.71 -3.85
CA LEU A 208 -17.30 -7.64 -4.97
C LEU A 208 -15.91 -7.98 -5.54
N GLU A 209 -15.02 -7.00 -5.69
CA GLU A 209 -13.66 -7.24 -6.16
C GLU A 209 -12.92 -8.22 -5.22
N HIS A 210 -12.98 -7.96 -3.92
CA HIS A 210 -12.39 -8.85 -2.93
C HIS A 210 -13.07 -10.23 -2.90
N GLN A 211 -14.38 -10.29 -3.13
CA GLN A 211 -15.09 -11.56 -3.22
C GLN A 211 -14.65 -12.39 -4.43
N GLN A 212 -14.45 -11.74 -5.59
CA GLN A 212 -13.93 -12.38 -6.79
C GLN A 212 -12.48 -12.83 -6.63
N GLN A 213 -11.64 -12.00 -6.00
CA GLN A 213 -10.26 -12.38 -5.64
C GLN A 213 -10.25 -13.63 -4.75
N ALA A 214 -11.11 -13.67 -3.72
CA ALA A 214 -11.24 -14.83 -2.85
C ALA A 214 -11.69 -16.08 -3.63
N LEU A 215 -12.60 -15.95 -4.60
CA LEU A 215 -13.01 -17.06 -5.49
C LEU A 215 -11.85 -17.55 -6.36
N GLU A 216 -11.07 -16.65 -6.94
CA GLU A 216 -9.89 -17.03 -7.73
C GLU A 216 -8.83 -17.72 -6.88
N GLN A 217 -8.54 -17.17 -5.70
CA GLN A 217 -7.59 -17.75 -4.75
C GLN A 217 -8.07 -19.13 -4.29
N MET A 218 -9.34 -19.30 -3.95
CA MET A 218 -9.89 -20.62 -3.62
C MET A 218 -9.81 -21.60 -4.79
N LYS A 219 -10.00 -21.15 -6.04
CA LYS A 219 -9.85 -22.00 -7.24
C LYS A 219 -8.39 -22.42 -7.46
N ARG A 220 -7.44 -21.62 -6.98
CA ARG A 220 -6.01 -21.90 -6.95
C ARG A 220 -5.56 -22.63 -5.68
N GLU A 221 -6.49 -22.96 -4.78
CA GLU A 221 -6.22 -23.57 -3.48
C GLU A 221 -5.36 -22.68 -2.54
N GLU A 222 -5.36 -21.36 -2.77
CA GLU A 222 -4.67 -20.32 -1.99
C GLU A 222 -5.54 -19.88 -0.79
N TYR A 223 -5.88 -20.82 0.09
CA TYR A 223 -6.91 -20.62 1.13
C TYR A 223 -6.63 -19.50 2.15
N GLN A 224 -5.35 -19.25 2.47
CA GLN A 224 -4.98 -18.16 3.37
C GLN A 224 -5.19 -16.79 2.71
N ASP A 225 -4.87 -16.68 1.43
CA ASP A 225 -5.11 -15.45 0.67
C ASP A 225 -6.61 -15.25 0.45
N ALA A 226 -7.34 -16.33 0.14
CA ALA A 226 -8.81 -16.31 0.08
C ALA A 226 -9.43 -15.81 1.39
N GLN A 227 -8.93 -16.27 2.54
CA GLN A 227 -9.39 -15.82 3.84
C GLN A 227 -9.15 -14.32 4.05
N LYS A 228 -7.99 -13.79 3.65
CA LYS A 228 -7.69 -12.35 3.71
C LYS A 228 -8.62 -11.54 2.80
N SER A 229 -8.82 -11.99 1.56
CA SER A 229 -9.77 -11.35 0.64
C SER A 229 -11.20 -11.45 1.16
N GLN A 230 -11.59 -12.53 1.85
CA GLN A 230 -12.87 -12.62 2.54
C GLN A 230 -12.98 -11.63 3.72
N GLN A 231 -11.91 -11.38 4.47
CA GLN A 231 -11.89 -10.35 5.52
C GLN A 231 -12.02 -8.94 4.95
N ALA A 232 -11.26 -8.62 3.91
CA ALA A 232 -11.34 -7.33 3.21
C ALA A 232 -12.74 -7.09 2.62
N ALA A 233 -13.35 -8.13 2.04
CA ALA A 233 -14.75 -8.07 1.60
C ALA A 233 -15.71 -7.82 2.77
N ALA A 234 -15.51 -8.47 3.92
CA ALA A 234 -16.35 -8.25 5.10
C ALA A 234 -16.23 -6.81 5.63
N GLU A 235 -15.03 -6.23 5.62
CA GLU A 235 -14.81 -4.84 6.02
C GLU A 235 -15.47 -3.85 5.06
N ALA A 236 -15.35 -4.07 3.75
CA ALA A 236 -16.04 -3.25 2.74
C ALA A 236 -17.57 -3.34 2.89
N LEU A 237 -18.11 -4.53 3.14
CA LEU A 237 -19.54 -4.71 3.44
C LEU A 237 -19.96 -4.01 4.73
N LYS A 238 -19.12 -3.98 5.78
CA LYS A 238 -19.38 -3.20 7.00
C LYS A 238 -19.42 -1.70 6.73
N ARG A 239 -18.49 -1.18 5.92
CA ARG A 239 -18.51 0.23 5.49
C ARG A 239 -19.80 0.56 4.75
N ALA A 240 -20.16 -0.26 3.78
CA ALA A 240 -21.43 -0.13 3.04
C ALA A 240 -22.65 -0.18 3.97
N ALA A 241 -22.66 -1.11 4.94
CA ALA A 241 -23.75 -1.27 5.91
C ALA A 241 -23.85 -0.12 6.93
N SER A 242 -22.73 0.50 7.27
CA SER A 242 -22.67 1.57 8.28
C SER A 242 -23.17 2.93 7.80
N GLY A 243 -23.51 3.05 6.51
CA GLY A 243 -24.19 4.20 5.91
C GLY A 243 -23.85 5.55 6.55
N THR A 244 -22.69 6.14 6.24
CA THR A 244 -22.31 7.51 6.67
C THR A 244 -22.46 7.81 8.18
N GLU A 245 -22.15 6.88 9.08
CA GLU A 245 -21.90 7.24 10.50
C GLU A 245 -20.51 6.88 11.03
N GLU A 246 -19.55 6.58 10.15
CA GLU A 246 -18.13 6.71 10.47
C GLU A 246 -17.55 7.83 9.62
N GLU A 247 -17.37 8.98 10.27
CA GLU A 247 -16.66 10.20 9.84
C GLU A 247 -16.14 10.12 8.41
N ALA A 248 -16.96 10.57 7.45
CA ALA A 248 -16.64 10.58 6.04
C ALA A 248 -15.15 10.89 5.82
N LEU A 249 -14.40 9.91 5.29
CA LEU A 249 -13.17 10.20 4.55
C LEU A 249 -13.61 11.22 3.50
N SER A 250 -13.42 12.51 3.81
CA SER A 250 -14.16 13.59 3.17
C SER A 250 -14.00 13.48 1.65
N GLU A 251 -14.97 13.92 0.84
CA GLU A 251 -14.84 13.92 -0.62
C GLU A 251 -13.47 14.45 -1.12
N ASP A 252 -12.82 15.33 -0.33
CA ASP A 252 -11.43 15.78 -0.54
C ASP A 252 -10.42 14.62 -0.62
N LEU A 253 -10.57 13.58 0.20
CA LEU A 253 -9.69 12.43 0.37
C LEU A 253 -9.78 11.47 -0.81
N GLN A 254 -10.99 11.16 -1.26
CA GLN A 254 -11.24 10.36 -2.46
C GLN A 254 -10.85 11.13 -3.73
N SER A 255 -11.09 12.45 -3.75
CA SER A 255 -10.59 13.35 -4.81
C SER A 255 -9.06 13.39 -4.84
N LEU A 256 -8.39 13.44 -3.69
CA LEU A 256 -6.92 13.43 -3.59
C LEU A 256 -6.33 12.09 -4.04
N LEU A 257 -6.96 10.96 -3.67
CA LEU A 257 -6.56 9.61 -4.07
C LEU A 257 -6.56 9.48 -5.60
N ASN A 258 -7.67 9.91 -6.23
CA ASN A 258 -7.83 9.93 -7.67
C ASN A 258 -6.83 10.90 -8.34
N GLN A 259 -6.50 12.01 -7.68
CA GLN A 259 -5.50 12.97 -8.18
C GLN A 259 -4.07 12.42 -8.12
N GLU A 260 -3.69 11.69 -7.07
CA GLU A 260 -2.37 11.06 -6.96
C GLU A 260 -2.22 9.88 -7.94
N GLN A 261 -3.25 9.05 -8.11
CA GLN A 261 -3.27 8.01 -9.15
C GLN A 261 -3.07 8.62 -10.56
N LYS A 262 -3.78 9.72 -10.85
CA LYS A 262 -3.63 10.45 -12.12
C LYS A 262 -2.24 11.11 -12.28
N ARG A 263 -1.58 11.49 -11.18
CA ARG A 263 -0.19 11.97 -11.21
C ARG A 263 0.79 10.85 -11.53
N LYS A 264 0.59 9.62 -11.03
CA LYS A 264 1.40 8.45 -11.42
C LYS A 264 1.30 8.21 -12.94
N GLU A 265 0.09 8.24 -13.50
CA GLU A 265 -0.12 8.09 -14.96
C GLU A 265 0.53 9.21 -15.78
N GLN A 266 0.58 10.44 -15.25
CA GLN A 266 1.23 11.59 -15.91
C GLN A 266 2.76 11.57 -15.82
N THR A 267 3.31 10.89 -14.82
CA THR A 267 4.77 10.76 -14.64
C THR A 267 5.33 9.71 -15.59
N ASP A 268 4.60 8.59 -15.77
CA ASP A 268 4.93 7.55 -16.76
C ASP A 268 4.78 8.03 -18.22
N SER A 269 3.90 9.00 -18.48
CA SER A 269 3.71 9.56 -19.84
C SER A 269 4.63 10.74 -20.18
N LYS A 270 5.49 11.18 -19.26
CA LYS A 270 6.54 12.19 -19.55
C LYS A 270 7.89 11.60 -19.94
N GLU A 271 8.08 10.29 -19.85
CA GLU A 271 9.26 9.61 -20.37
C GLU A 271 8.96 8.96 -21.72
N ILE A 272 8.71 9.77 -22.76
CA ILE A 272 8.94 9.47 -24.21
C ILE A 272 8.73 10.79 -25.00
N ILE A 273 9.33 11.92 -24.59
CA ILE A 273 9.52 13.05 -25.52
C ILE A 273 10.96 13.60 -25.41
N ARG A 274 11.84 12.95 -26.20
CA ARG A 274 13.06 13.41 -26.92
C ARG A 274 13.91 14.56 -26.33
N VAL A 275 15.23 14.34 -26.35
CA VAL A 275 16.13 15.03 -27.32
C VAL A 275 17.25 14.09 -27.81
N GLU A 276 17.01 13.36 -28.90
CA GLU A 276 18.06 13.21 -29.92
C GLU A 276 18.17 14.56 -30.63
N LYS A 277 19.30 15.26 -30.48
CA LYS A 277 19.97 16.02 -31.54
C LYS A 277 21.23 16.72 -31.04
N ASP A 278 22.35 16.22 -31.56
CA ASP A 278 23.54 16.96 -32.02
C ASP A 278 24.11 18.04 -31.11
N TRP A 279 25.03 17.64 -30.22
CA TRP A 279 26.26 18.39 -29.89
C TRP A 279 27.41 17.40 -29.68
#